data_AF-A0A1X6NZ84-F1
#
_entry.id   AF-A0A1X6NZ84-F1
#
_cell.length_a   1.000
_cell.length_b   1.000
_cell.length_c   1.000
_cell.angle_alpha   90.00
_cell.angle_beta   90.00
_cell.angle_gamma   90.00
#
_symmetry.space_group_name_H-M   'P 1'
#
loop_
_entity.id
_entity.type
_entity.pdbx_description
1 polymer ?
#
loop_
_entity_poly.entity_id
_entity_poly.type
_entity_poly.pdbx_seq_one_letter_code
_entity_poly.pdbx_strand_id
1 'polypeptide(L)'
;MAKTQTKAGGAAKALLATAVALLAATAADARSACEYVPIHRILASAGGVYNLADGRQLKARKVSVGGCSTMPALPTGLAYPDTNSNYTVMSHESDACITGTGRDGSTPTYAGFQAIVIESNGFKFSADLVLEDIDAQPVDDPTQGWRETMSSLAMADGAVVRPTMTTKPGSLVAVQPFRVPRASLQEVGFPSSDDLLISGAAYSSWTETKNCPFMNDPTGQCKAFVSYPDPVDRLLIIYAITQKSANDPNAAAFFSEVTLACGCQCAEKPGASQMTVPVEGSAGTCKKVPSKSPAYNCDFMGKFWCETAETTRWEMTGSRSACASVPSTIQVPVSSYTPTSQFGKLPEP
;
A
#
# COMPACT_ATOMS: atom_id res chain seq x y z
N MET A 1 -55.27 50.20 27.87
CA MET A 1 -55.76 48.82 27.63
C MET A 1 -55.05 48.26 26.41
N ALA A 2 -54.80 46.96 26.45
CA ALA A 2 -53.92 46.15 25.61
C ALA A 2 -54.07 46.28 24.09
N LYS A 3 -52.96 46.02 23.36
CA LYS A 3 -52.87 44.80 22.53
C LYS A 3 -51.42 44.49 22.11
N THR A 4 -51.01 43.31 22.51
CA THR A 4 -49.84 42.52 22.13
C THR A 4 -49.87 42.20 20.63
N GLN A 5 -48.75 42.38 19.94
CA GLN A 5 -48.45 41.67 18.69
C GLN A 5 -47.20 40.82 18.90
N THR A 6 -47.41 39.52 19.04
CA THR A 6 -46.40 38.48 19.01
C THR A 6 -46.01 38.22 17.55
N LYS A 7 -44.76 38.52 17.15
CA LYS A 7 -44.15 37.90 15.97
C LYS A 7 -43.25 36.75 16.45
N ALA A 8 -43.78 35.54 16.36
CA ALA A 8 -42.97 34.33 16.34
C ALA A 8 -42.34 34.21 14.95
N GLY A 9 -41.02 34.12 14.89
CA GLY A 9 -40.29 33.91 13.64
C GLY A 9 -38.80 33.77 13.90
N GLY A 10 -38.35 32.55 14.13
CA GLY A 10 -36.91 32.27 14.20
C GLY A 10 -36.51 31.07 15.05
N ALA A 11 -36.96 29.86 14.69
CA ALA A 11 -36.37 28.63 15.24
C ALA A 11 -36.62 27.43 14.33
N ALA A 12 -36.15 27.46 13.08
CA ALA A 12 -36.25 26.28 12.19
C ALA A 12 -35.13 26.19 11.14
N LYS A 13 -33.95 26.79 11.36
CA LYS A 13 -32.81 26.70 10.42
C LYS A 13 -31.51 26.17 11.03
N ALA A 14 -31.49 25.74 12.29
CA ALA A 14 -30.25 25.33 12.96
C ALA A 14 -30.02 23.81 13.06
N LEU A 15 -30.92 22.96 12.54
CA LEU A 15 -30.85 21.50 12.75
C LEU A 15 -30.32 20.67 11.55
N LEU A 16 -30.05 21.29 10.41
CA LEU A 16 -29.50 20.58 9.23
C LEU A 16 -27.98 20.70 9.08
N ALA A 17 -27.33 21.65 9.76
CA ALA A 17 -25.86 21.81 9.69
C ALA A 17 -25.12 20.83 10.62
N THR A 18 -25.74 20.42 11.72
CA THR A 18 -25.15 19.52 12.72
C THR A 18 -25.10 18.06 12.27
N ALA A 19 -26.02 17.62 11.40
CA ALA A 19 -26.03 16.25 10.88
C ALA A 19 -24.94 16.01 9.82
N VAL A 20 -24.65 17.02 8.99
CA VAL A 20 -23.57 16.95 7.98
C VAL A 20 -22.19 17.01 8.65
N ALA A 21 -22.05 17.78 9.74
CA ALA A 21 -20.83 17.82 10.54
C ALA A 21 -20.57 16.50 11.30
N LEU A 22 -21.60 15.80 11.79
CA LEU A 22 -21.44 14.48 12.41
C LEU A 22 -21.09 13.37 11.40
N LEU A 23 -21.60 13.45 10.17
CA LEU A 23 -21.25 12.51 9.09
C LEU A 23 -19.83 12.77 8.54
N ALA A 24 -19.39 14.04 8.48
CA ALA A 24 -18.02 14.37 8.12
C ALA A 24 -17.01 13.98 9.23
N ALA A 25 -17.40 14.07 10.50
CA ALA A 25 -16.55 13.66 11.62
C ALA A 25 -16.32 12.14 11.66
N THR A 26 -17.30 11.32 11.25
CA THR A 26 -17.14 9.86 11.16
C THR A 26 -16.34 9.40 9.94
N ALA A 27 -16.30 10.18 8.86
CA ALA A 27 -15.41 9.94 7.73
C ALA A 27 -13.95 10.35 8.01
N ALA A 28 -13.75 11.37 8.86
CA ALA A 28 -12.43 11.78 9.31
C ALA A 28 -11.79 10.77 10.30
N ASP A 29 -12.62 10.06 11.08
CA ASP A 29 -12.17 9.02 12.03
C ASP A 29 -11.97 7.62 11.39
N ALA A 30 -12.31 7.42 10.12
CA ALA A 30 -11.99 6.17 9.43
C ALA A 30 -10.51 6.08 9.00
N ARG A 31 -9.81 7.22 8.92
CA ARG A 31 -8.36 7.28 8.61
C ARG A 31 -7.47 7.19 9.86
N SER A 32 -8.01 7.31 11.07
CA SER A 32 -7.28 7.13 12.33
C SER A 32 -7.08 5.65 12.73
N ALA A 33 -7.58 4.70 11.92
CA ALA A 33 -7.55 3.26 12.20
C ALA A 33 -6.59 2.45 11.29
N CYS A 34 -5.85 3.08 10.37
CA CYS A 34 -4.93 2.36 9.49
C CYS A 34 -3.56 2.24 10.18
N GLU A 35 -3.07 1.01 10.29
CA GLU A 35 -1.76 0.71 10.89
C GLU A 35 -0.68 0.88 9.83
N TYR A 36 0.30 1.71 10.10
CA TYR A 36 1.50 1.82 9.30
C TYR A 36 2.57 0.95 9.92
N VAL A 37 3.12 0.03 9.14
CA VAL A 37 4.12 -0.92 9.63
C VAL A 37 5.41 -0.72 8.87
N PRO A 38 6.44 -0.15 9.52
CA PRO A 38 7.76 -0.09 8.94
C PRO A 38 8.29 -1.50 8.66
N ILE A 39 8.73 -1.75 7.43
CA ILE A 39 9.09 -3.10 6.96
C ILE A 39 10.25 -3.70 7.75
N HIS A 40 11.20 -2.88 8.20
CA HIS A 40 12.30 -3.33 9.07
C HIS A 40 11.80 -3.91 10.40
N ARG A 41 10.64 -3.48 10.93
CA ARG A 41 10.06 -4.09 12.14
C ARG A 41 9.54 -5.49 11.87
N ILE A 42 9.01 -5.73 10.67
CA ILE A 42 8.61 -7.07 10.22
C ILE A 42 9.84 -7.97 10.11
N LEU A 43 10.90 -7.48 9.45
CA LEU A 43 12.16 -8.20 9.30
C LEU A 43 12.86 -8.50 10.63
N ALA A 44 12.79 -7.59 11.60
CA ALA A 44 13.38 -7.75 12.92
C ALA A 44 12.57 -8.68 13.84
N SER A 45 11.33 -9.01 13.49
CA SER A 45 10.49 -9.89 14.28
C SER A 45 10.98 -11.34 14.22
N ALA A 46 10.69 -12.13 15.26
CA ALA A 46 11.12 -13.52 15.32
C ALA A 46 10.61 -14.32 14.09
N GLY A 47 11.54 -14.98 13.38
CA GLY A 47 11.22 -15.69 12.13
C GLY A 47 10.76 -14.79 10.97
N GLY A 48 10.95 -13.47 11.10
CA GLY A 48 10.45 -12.46 10.16
C GLY A 48 8.93 -12.29 10.20
N VAL A 49 8.25 -12.76 11.26
CA VAL A 49 6.78 -12.70 11.39
C VAL A 49 6.37 -11.64 12.40
N TYR A 50 5.67 -10.61 11.94
CA TYR A 50 5.11 -9.55 12.75
C TYR A 50 3.63 -9.82 13.02
N ASN A 51 3.23 -9.73 14.28
CA ASN A 51 1.83 -9.78 14.68
C ASN A 51 1.32 -8.35 14.83
N LEU A 52 0.30 -8.01 14.06
CA LEU A 52 -0.46 -6.76 14.21
C LEU A 52 -1.26 -6.81 15.51
N ALA A 53 -1.68 -5.64 16.00
CA ALA A 53 -2.45 -5.55 17.23
C ALA A 53 -3.79 -6.33 17.16
N ASP A 54 -4.35 -6.47 15.96
CA ASP A 54 -5.57 -7.22 15.65
C ASP A 54 -5.34 -8.72 15.38
N GLY A 55 -4.11 -9.20 15.56
CA GLY A 55 -3.73 -10.61 15.38
C GLY A 55 -3.43 -11.03 13.93
N ARG A 56 -3.57 -10.14 12.94
CA ARG A 56 -3.07 -10.40 11.58
C ARG A 56 -1.55 -10.58 11.59
N GLN A 57 -1.04 -11.37 10.67
CA GLN A 57 0.39 -11.65 10.57
C GLN A 57 0.97 -11.24 9.23
N LEU A 58 2.05 -10.47 9.28
CA LEU A 58 2.89 -10.19 8.13
C LEU A 58 4.19 -10.97 8.27
N LYS A 59 4.71 -11.45 7.15
CA LYS A 59 6.07 -11.98 7.07
C LYS A 59 6.88 -11.12 6.13
N ALA A 60 8.12 -10.83 6.50
CA ALA A 60 9.08 -10.23 5.59
C ALA A 60 10.36 -11.06 5.56
N ARG A 61 11.00 -11.09 4.40
CA ARG A 61 12.32 -11.71 4.23
C ARG A 61 13.15 -10.93 3.23
N LYS A 62 14.46 -11.03 3.40
CA LYS A 62 15.46 -10.49 2.48
C LYS A 62 15.90 -11.58 1.50
N VAL A 63 16.15 -11.20 0.26
CA VAL A 63 16.64 -12.09 -0.79
C VAL A 63 17.72 -11.37 -1.56
N SER A 64 18.81 -12.06 -1.83
CA SER A 64 19.91 -11.59 -2.65
C SER A 64 19.97 -12.45 -3.90
N VAL A 65 19.79 -11.85 -5.07
CA VAL A 65 19.64 -12.57 -6.35
C VAL A 65 20.84 -12.30 -7.25
N GLY A 66 21.27 -13.31 -8.00
CA GLY A 66 22.30 -13.14 -9.04
C GLY A 66 23.69 -12.80 -8.50
N GLY A 67 24.02 -13.23 -7.28
CA GLY A 67 25.30 -12.94 -6.63
C GLY A 67 25.41 -11.55 -6.02
N CYS A 68 24.33 -10.77 -6.02
CA CYS A 68 24.27 -9.48 -5.36
C CYS A 68 24.45 -9.63 -3.83
N SER A 69 25.29 -8.84 -3.18
CA SER A 69 25.42 -8.81 -1.71
C SER A 69 25.08 -7.45 -1.12
N THR A 70 24.66 -7.45 0.15
CA THR A 70 24.30 -6.23 0.90
C THR A 70 25.50 -5.70 1.68
N MET A 71 25.55 -4.40 1.94
CA MET A 71 26.63 -3.78 2.72
C MET A 71 26.62 -4.28 4.18
N PRO A 72 27.74 -4.81 4.72
CA PRO A 72 27.82 -5.23 6.13
C PRO A 72 27.65 -4.07 7.11
N ALA A 73 28.11 -2.87 6.75
CA ALA A 73 28.02 -1.67 7.59
C ALA A 73 26.62 -1.04 7.60
N LEU A 74 25.82 -1.28 6.55
CA LEU A 74 24.46 -0.76 6.42
C LEU A 74 23.56 -1.80 5.75
N PRO A 75 23.30 -2.95 6.39
CA PRO A 75 22.64 -4.06 5.72
C PRO A 75 21.19 -3.75 5.37
N THR A 76 20.77 -4.29 4.23
CA THR A 76 19.37 -4.27 3.78
C THR A 76 18.47 -4.74 4.90
N GLY A 77 17.35 -4.05 5.09
CA GLY A 77 16.32 -4.37 6.08
C GLY A 77 16.45 -3.69 7.44
N LEU A 78 17.46 -2.84 7.65
CA LEU A 78 17.56 -2.04 8.88
C LEU A 78 16.68 -0.78 8.83
N ALA A 79 16.38 -0.25 10.02
CA ALA A 79 15.84 1.09 10.18
C ALA A 79 16.95 2.13 9.96
N TYR A 80 16.64 3.23 9.28
CA TYR A 80 17.59 4.33 9.06
C TYR A 80 16.86 5.69 9.05
N PRO A 81 17.39 6.76 9.68
CA PRO A 81 18.74 6.85 10.24
C PRO A 81 18.88 6.24 11.64
N ASP A 82 17.76 5.97 12.30
CA ASP A 82 17.70 5.38 13.63
C ASP A 82 16.55 4.37 13.74
N THR A 83 16.46 3.72 14.90
CA THR A 83 15.52 2.64 15.19
C THR A 83 14.04 3.06 15.21
N ASN A 84 13.75 4.37 15.30
CA ASN A 84 12.40 4.92 15.30
C ASN A 84 11.95 5.40 13.93
N SER A 85 12.84 5.38 12.93
CA SER A 85 12.49 5.73 11.55
C SER A 85 11.38 4.82 11.01
N ASN A 86 10.62 5.33 10.04
CA ASN A 86 9.66 4.52 9.27
C ASN A 86 10.27 3.99 7.96
N TYR A 87 11.53 4.32 7.68
CA TYR A 87 12.22 3.89 6.46
C TYR A 87 13.02 2.62 6.68
N THR A 88 13.13 1.85 5.61
CA THR A 88 13.94 0.65 5.55
C THR A 88 15.00 0.78 4.47
N VAL A 89 16.23 0.37 4.79
CA VAL A 89 17.36 0.40 3.86
C VAL A 89 17.32 -0.74 2.86
N MET A 90 17.65 -0.45 1.61
CA MET A 90 18.20 -1.39 0.62
C MET A 90 19.61 -0.95 0.30
N SER A 91 20.57 -1.86 0.37
CA SER A 91 21.98 -1.50 0.11
C SER A 91 22.73 -2.62 -0.56
N HIS A 92 23.79 -2.27 -1.29
CA HIS A 92 24.69 -3.24 -1.87
C HIS A 92 26.16 -2.89 -1.73
N GLU A 93 27.02 -3.91 -1.77
CA GLU A 93 28.49 -3.76 -1.82
C GLU A 93 29.13 -4.50 -3.01
N SER A 94 28.30 -5.05 -3.92
CA SER A 94 28.80 -5.86 -5.03
C SER A 94 28.45 -5.29 -6.40
N ASP A 95 29.35 -5.52 -7.35
CA ASP A 95 29.18 -5.26 -8.77
C ASP A 95 28.11 -6.14 -9.45
N ALA A 96 27.59 -7.15 -8.74
CA ALA A 96 26.56 -8.05 -9.23
C ALA A 96 25.14 -7.49 -9.07
N CYS A 97 24.95 -6.46 -8.25
CA CYS A 97 23.66 -5.82 -7.99
C CYS A 97 23.24 -4.87 -9.12
N ILE A 98 23.21 -5.34 -10.36
CA ILE A 98 23.08 -4.48 -11.54
C ILE A 98 21.92 -4.92 -12.46
N THR A 99 21.31 -3.92 -13.09
CA THR A 99 20.53 -4.12 -14.31
C THR A 99 21.48 -4.13 -15.50
N GLY A 100 21.48 -5.22 -16.26
CA GLY A 100 22.23 -5.35 -17.50
C GLY A 100 21.93 -4.21 -18.48
N THR A 101 22.79 -4.02 -19.46
CA THR A 101 22.76 -2.86 -20.35
C THR A 101 21.47 -2.79 -21.18
N GLY A 102 20.77 -1.65 -21.08
CA GLY A 102 19.78 -1.18 -22.06
C GLY A 102 20.32 -0.03 -22.93
N ARG A 103 21.64 0.05 -23.11
CA ARG A 103 22.33 1.19 -23.75
C ARG A 103 22.09 1.30 -25.26
N ASP A 104 21.49 0.29 -25.88
CA ASP A 104 21.18 0.18 -27.31
C ASP A 104 19.68 0.32 -27.62
N GLY A 105 18.89 0.82 -26.67
CA GLY A 105 17.43 0.90 -26.79
C GLY A 105 16.69 -0.38 -26.40
N SER A 106 17.41 -1.42 -25.96
CA SER A 106 16.80 -2.58 -25.32
C SER A 106 16.34 -2.27 -23.90
N THR A 107 15.31 -2.99 -23.44
CA THR A 107 14.83 -2.87 -22.05
C THR A 107 15.88 -3.41 -21.09
N PRO A 108 16.36 -2.61 -20.11
CA PRO A 108 17.31 -3.09 -19.11
C PRO A 108 16.78 -4.32 -18.38
N THR A 109 17.64 -5.31 -18.16
CA THR A 109 17.27 -6.60 -17.55
C THR A 109 18.00 -6.79 -16.23
N TYR A 110 17.32 -7.09 -15.14
CA TYR A 110 17.96 -7.38 -13.86
C TYR A 110 18.88 -8.61 -13.99
N ALA A 111 20.17 -8.42 -13.69
CA ALA A 111 21.15 -9.51 -13.61
C ALA A 111 21.36 -9.96 -12.15
N GLY A 112 21.30 -9.03 -11.21
CA GLY A 112 21.29 -9.30 -9.78
C GLY A 112 20.74 -8.10 -9.01
N PHE A 113 20.19 -8.35 -7.82
CA PHE A 113 19.54 -7.32 -7.01
C PHE A 113 19.35 -7.75 -5.55
N GLN A 114 19.17 -6.77 -4.67
CA GLN A 114 18.59 -6.98 -3.35
C GLN A 114 17.08 -6.92 -3.46
N ALA A 115 16.39 -7.77 -2.71
CA ALA A 115 14.94 -7.80 -2.64
C ALA A 115 14.45 -7.96 -1.21
N ILE A 116 13.32 -7.32 -0.92
CA ILE A 116 12.50 -7.61 0.25
C ILE A 116 11.14 -8.10 -0.23
N VAL A 117 10.72 -9.24 0.30
CA VAL A 117 9.42 -9.85 0.04
C VAL A 117 8.59 -9.75 1.31
N ILE A 118 7.39 -9.18 1.19
CA ILE A 118 6.40 -9.07 2.27
C ILE A 118 5.18 -9.92 1.88
N GLU A 119 4.71 -10.74 2.81
CA GLU A 119 3.58 -11.66 2.63
C GLU A 119 2.60 -11.49 3.79
N SER A 120 1.30 -11.50 3.50
CA SER A 120 0.26 -11.54 4.51
C SER A 120 -0.24 -12.97 4.76
N ASN A 121 -0.63 -13.25 6.00
CA ASN A 121 -1.25 -14.53 6.35
C ASN A 121 -2.76 -14.51 6.10
N GLY A 122 -3.17 -14.73 4.84
CA GLY A 122 -4.59 -14.95 4.51
C GLY A 122 -5.46 -13.69 4.51
N PHE A 123 -4.87 -12.50 4.29
CA PHE A 123 -5.58 -11.24 4.09
C PHE A 123 -4.89 -10.40 3.00
N LYS A 124 -5.53 -9.34 2.51
CA LYS A 124 -4.91 -8.37 1.59
C LYS A 124 -4.67 -7.04 2.29
N PHE A 125 -3.65 -6.31 1.85
CA PHE A 125 -3.29 -4.99 2.34
C PHE A 125 -3.05 -4.03 1.17
N SER A 126 -3.36 -2.75 1.37
CA SER A 126 -2.91 -1.71 0.45
C SER A 126 -1.40 -1.58 0.51
N ALA A 127 -0.78 -1.17 -0.59
CA ALA A 127 0.64 -0.89 -0.61
C ALA A 127 0.84 0.46 -1.29
N ASP A 128 1.19 1.47 -0.49
CA ASP A 128 1.70 2.73 -0.98
C ASP A 128 3.10 2.88 -0.40
N LEU A 129 4.06 3.22 -1.26
CA LEU A 129 5.46 3.34 -0.89
C LEU A 129 6.04 4.62 -1.47
N VAL A 130 6.90 5.26 -0.69
CA VAL A 130 7.86 6.23 -1.22
C VAL A 130 9.20 5.51 -1.34
N LEU A 131 9.74 5.50 -2.55
CA LEU A 131 11.11 5.07 -2.84
C LEU A 131 11.96 6.34 -2.82
N GLU A 132 12.94 6.40 -1.93
CA GLU A 132 13.77 7.58 -1.68
C GLU A 132 15.24 7.26 -1.90
N ASP A 133 15.97 8.34 -2.16
CA ASP A 133 17.40 8.28 -2.42
C ASP A 133 17.69 7.33 -3.58
N ILE A 134 16.98 7.51 -4.70
CA ILE A 134 17.32 6.88 -5.97
C ILE A 134 18.22 7.88 -6.69
N ASP A 135 19.52 7.82 -6.44
CA ASP A 135 20.42 8.89 -6.79
C ASP A 135 21.62 8.40 -7.64
N ALA A 136 22.65 9.24 -7.77
CA ALA A 136 23.87 8.88 -8.46
C ALA A 136 25.11 9.37 -7.72
N GLN A 137 26.19 8.61 -7.84
CA GLN A 137 27.45 8.96 -7.24
C GLN A 137 27.95 10.33 -7.76
N PRO A 138 28.30 11.28 -6.86
CA PRO A 138 28.79 12.59 -7.26
C PRO A 138 30.26 12.49 -7.66
N VAL A 139 30.52 12.28 -8.94
CA VAL A 139 31.86 12.22 -9.56
C VAL A 139 31.96 13.16 -10.76
N ASP A 140 33.18 13.58 -11.10
CA ASP A 140 33.46 14.52 -12.21
C ASP A 140 33.06 13.98 -13.59
N ASP A 141 33.27 12.68 -13.83
CA ASP A 141 32.80 11.97 -15.03
C ASP A 141 31.56 11.13 -14.69
N PRO A 142 30.35 11.55 -15.09
CA PRO A 142 29.09 10.84 -14.82
C PRO A 142 29.02 9.40 -15.35
N THR A 143 29.95 8.98 -16.21
CA THR A 143 30.04 7.61 -16.71
C THR A 143 30.81 6.66 -15.77
N GLN A 144 31.53 7.22 -14.79
CA GLN A 144 32.33 6.48 -13.80
C GLN A 144 31.63 6.30 -12.46
N GLY A 145 30.47 6.94 -12.25
CA GLY A 145 29.71 6.87 -11.00
C GLY A 145 28.64 5.79 -11.04
N TRP A 146 28.27 5.22 -9.88
CA TRP A 146 27.08 4.37 -9.85
C TRP A 146 25.79 5.19 -10.03
N ARG A 147 24.70 4.52 -10.44
CA ARG A 147 23.36 5.11 -10.63
C ARG A 147 22.30 4.13 -10.16
N GLU A 148 21.39 4.54 -9.30
CA GLU A 148 20.48 3.60 -8.64
C GLU A 148 19.17 3.37 -9.37
N THR A 149 18.52 2.26 -9.00
CA THR A 149 17.15 1.97 -9.36
C THR A 149 16.43 1.18 -8.26
N MET A 150 15.14 1.46 -8.12
CA MET A 150 14.22 0.68 -7.31
C MET A 150 12.98 0.32 -8.12
N SER A 151 12.47 -0.90 -7.91
CA SER A 151 11.22 -1.37 -8.51
C SER A 151 10.32 -2.00 -7.47
N SER A 152 9.02 -2.07 -7.79
CA SER A 152 8.06 -2.81 -6.98
C SER A 152 7.13 -3.63 -7.86
N LEU A 153 6.77 -4.82 -7.37
CA LEU A 153 5.78 -5.72 -7.96
C LEU A 153 4.94 -6.33 -6.82
N ALA A 154 3.68 -6.66 -7.08
CA ALA A 154 2.85 -7.33 -6.10
C ALA A 154 2.07 -8.50 -6.69
N MET A 155 1.45 -9.29 -5.81
CA MET A 155 0.45 -10.29 -6.17
C MET A 155 -0.81 -10.13 -5.33
N ALA A 156 -1.93 -10.54 -5.93
CA ALA A 156 -3.20 -10.73 -5.26
C ALA A 156 -3.81 -12.04 -5.78
N ASP A 157 -4.14 -12.96 -4.87
CA ASP A 157 -4.70 -14.28 -5.16
C ASP A 157 -3.90 -15.08 -6.21
N GLY A 158 -2.57 -14.94 -6.18
CA GLY A 158 -1.66 -15.59 -7.12
C GLY A 158 -1.56 -14.93 -8.50
N ALA A 159 -2.28 -13.83 -8.75
CA ALA A 159 -2.15 -13.02 -9.94
C ALA A 159 -1.19 -11.85 -9.72
N VAL A 160 -0.40 -11.50 -10.74
CA VAL A 160 0.51 -10.34 -10.70
C VAL A 160 -0.29 -9.04 -10.74
N VAL A 161 -0.01 -8.15 -9.80
CA VAL A 161 -0.54 -6.79 -9.73
C VAL A 161 0.59 -5.80 -9.99
N ARG A 162 0.36 -4.86 -10.90
CA ARG A 162 1.33 -3.83 -11.29
C ARG A 162 1.01 -2.52 -10.57
N PRO A 163 2.00 -1.84 -9.98
CA PRO A 163 1.76 -0.54 -9.39
C PRO A 163 1.60 0.53 -10.46
N THR A 164 0.95 1.62 -10.08
CA THR A 164 1.21 2.92 -10.68
C THR A 164 2.44 3.51 -10.00
N MET A 165 3.41 3.96 -10.80
CA MET A 165 4.63 4.59 -10.29
C MET A 165 4.78 5.99 -10.90
N THR A 166 5.09 6.98 -10.08
CA THR A 166 5.21 8.38 -10.52
C THR A 166 6.41 9.07 -9.88
N THR A 167 6.87 10.15 -10.50
CA THR A 167 7.89 11.06 -9.95
C THR A 167 7.36 12.50 -9.99
N LYS A 168 8.00 13.40 -9.25
CA LYS A 168 7.62 14.82 -9.26
C LYS A 168 8.13 15.53 -10.53
N PRO A 169 7.47 16.61 -10.98
CA PRO A 169 8.03 17.48 -12.02
C PRO A 169 9.44 17.95 -11.66
N GLY A 170 10.37 17.87 -12.62
CA GLY A 170 11.78 18.22 -12.40
C GLY A 170 12.59 17.17 -11.62
N SER A 171 12.05 15.97 -11.43
CA SER A 171 12.80 14.84 -10.86
C SER A 171 13.96 14.42 -11.76
N LEU A 172 15.06 13.99 -11.13
CA LEU A 172 16.21 13.37 -11.78
C LEU A 172 15.98 11.87 -12.01
N VAL A 173 14.90 11.33 -11.46
CA VAL A 173 14.46 9.94 -11.56
C VAL A 173 13.36 9.84 -12.61
N ALA A 174 13.46 8.82 -13.46
CA ALA A 174 12.45 8.48 -14.44
C ALA A 174 11.85 7.11 -14.13
N VAL A 175 10.56 6.96 -14.42
CA VAL A 175 9.89 5.66 -14.42
C VAL A 175 10.09 5.02 -15.78
N GLN A 176 10.63 3.80 -15.81
CA GLN A 176 10.90 3.06 -17.03
C GLN A 176 10.67 1.56 -16.82
N PRO A 177 10.43 0.78 -17.90
CA PRO A 177 10.29 -0.66 -17.77
C PRO A 177 11.65 -1.34 -17.53
N PHE A 178 11.63 -2.36 -16.69
CA PHE A 178 12.73 -3.29 -16.46
C PHE A 178 12.27 -4.72 -16.66
N ARG A 179 13.11 -5.56 -17.27
CA ARG A 179 12.86 -7.00 -17.37
C ARG A 179 13.41 -7.70 -16.13
N VAL A 180 12.59 -8.51 -15.48
CA VAL A 180 13.02 -9.44 -14.43
C VAL A 180 12.99 -10.85 -15.00
N PRO A 181 14.13 -11.56 -15.03
CA PRO A 181 14.17 -12.93 -15.50
C PRO A 181 13.26 -13.85 -14.68
N ARG A 182 12.64 -14.83 -15.34
CA ARG A 182 11.81 -15.87 -14.68
C ARG A 182 12.53 -16.56 -13.53
N ALA A 183 13.81 -16.88 -13.70
CA ALA A 183 14.62 -17.54 -12.67
C ALA A 183 14.75 -16.65 -11.41
N SER A 184 15.06 -15.37 -11.60
CA SER A 184 15.13 -14.39 -10.52
C SER A 184 13.80 -14.20 -9.79
N LEU A 185 12.69 -14.21 -10.54
CA LEU A 185 11.34 -14.17 -9.99
C LEU A 185 11.03 -15.42 -9.13
N GLN A 186 11.50 -16.60 -9.54
CA GLN A 186 11.37 -17.83 -8.74
C GLN A 186 12.15 -17.75 -7.43
N GLU A 187 13.36 -17.19 -7.42
CA GLU A 187 14.17 -17.01 -6.19
C GLU A 187 13.47 -16.12 -5.14
N VAL A 188 12.76 -15.09 -5.59
CA VAL A 188 11.97 -14.21 -4.72
C VAL A 188 10.55 -14.74 -4.45
N GLY A 189 10.21 -15.95 -4.92
CA GLY A 189 8.91 -16.57 -4.68
C GLY A 189 7.76 -15.89 -5.42
N PHE A 190 8.02 -15.30 -6.59
CA PHE A 190 7.04 -14.76 -7.52
C PHE A 190 7.00 -15.65 -8.77
N PRO A 191 6.40 -16.85 -8.72
CA PRO A 191 6.42 -17.76 -9.86
C PRO A 191 5.74 -17.12 -11.08
N SER A 192 6.42 -17.16 -12.21
CA SER A 192 5.92 -16.69 -13.50
C SER A 192 6.25 -17.73 -14.58
N SER A 193 5.42 -17.83 -15.62
CA SER A 193 5.71 -18.66 -16.80
C SER A 193 6.85 -18.09 -17.63
N ASP A 194 7.02 -16.75 -17.60
CA ASP A 194 7.91 -15.99 -18.44
C ASP A 194 8.63 -14.88 -17.65
N ASP A 195 9.58 -14.22 -18.30
CA ASP A 195 10.14 -12.96 -17.81
C ASP A 195 9.05 -11.90 -17.68
N LEU A 196 9.09 -11.10 -16.61
CA LEU A 196 8.15 -10.00 -16.43
C LEU A 196 8.81 -8.67 -16.72
N LEU A 197 8.12 -7.83 -17.48
CA LEU A 197 8.41 -6.40 -17.50
C LEU A 197 7.74 -5.76 -16.30
N ILE A 198 8.46 -4.99 -15.49
CA ILE A 198 7.94 -4.26 -14.34
C ILE A 198 8.32 -2.78 -14.44
N SER A 199 7.56 -1.91 -13.80
CA SER A 199 7.92 -0.49 -13.67
C SER A 199 8.97 -0.32 -12.59
N GLY A 200 10.06 0.38 -12.92
CA GLY A 200 11.09 0.78 -11.99
C GLY A 200 11.40 2.26 -12.11
N ALA A 201 11.78 2.85 -10.98
CA ALA A 201 12.31 4.18 -10.90
C ALA A 201 13.83 4.11 -10.97
N ALA A 202 14.45 4.91 -11.83
CA ALA A 202 15.89 4.91 -12.02
C ALA A 202 16.42 6.33 -12.18
N TYR A 203 17.61 6.57 -11.64
CA TYR A 203 18.29 7.85 -11.82
C TYR A 203 18.67 8.03 -13.30
N SER A 204 18.07 9.04 -13.93
CA SER A 204 18.02 9.18 -15.39
C SER A 204 18.85 10.35 -15.93
N SER A 205 19.21 11.31 -15.09
CA SER A 205 19.95 12.51 -15.53
C SER A 205 21.42 12.21 -15.82
N TRP A 206 21.87 12.47 -17.04
CA TRP A 206 23.28 12.30 -17.44
C TRP A 206 24.11 13.58 -17.37
N THR A 207 23.44 14.73 -17.24
CA THR A 207 24.09 16.05 -17.13
C THR A 207 24.28 16.50 -15.69
N GLU A 208 23.56 15.89 -14.75
CA GLU A 208 23.66 16.17 -13.32
C GLU A 208 23.86 14.85 -12.57
N THR A 209 24.97 14.73 -11.83
CA THR A 209 25.19 13.68 -10.83
C THR A 209 24.94 14.29 -9.46
N LYS A 210 23.97 13.74 -8.74
CA LYS A 210 23.54 14.29 -7.47
C LYS A 210 23.40 13.16 -6.47
N ASN A 211 24.09 13.31 -5.34
CA ASN A 211 23.75 12.58 -4.14
C ASN A 211 22.61 13.34 -3.43
N CYS A 212 21.43 12.76 -3.40
CA CYS A 212 20.25 13.40 -2.85
C CYS A 212 20.15 13.08 -1.36
N PRO A 213 20.38 14.02 -0.45
CA PRO A 213 20.47 13.68 0.96
C PRO A 213 19.16 13.06 1.45
N PHE A 214 19.22 11.80 1.88
CA PHE A 214 18.10 11.07 2.45
C PHE A 214 17.36 11.90 3.51
N MET A 215 16.02 11.84 3.48
CA MET A 215 15.09 12.66 4.28
C MET A 215 15.19 14.19 4.10
N ASN A 216 16.19 14.70 3.38
CA ASN A 216 16.46 16.14 3.18
C ASN A 216 16.35 16.56 1.71
N ASP A 217 15.54 15.84 0.92
CA ASP A 217 15.12 16.22 -0.43
C ASP A 217 13.66 16.74 -0.42
N PRO A 218 13.42 18.01 -0.05
CA PRO A 218 12.07 18.59 -0.02
C PRO A 218 11.48 18.73 -1.43
N THR A 219 12.34 18.82 -2.44
CA THR A 219 11.95 18.88 -3.85
C THR A 219 11.43 17.53 -4.37
N GLY A 220 11.85 16.43 -3.75
CA GLY A 220 11.57 15.06 -4.20
C GLY A 220 12.18 14.75 -5.55
N GLN A 221 13.37 15.30 -5.82
CA GLN A 221 14.09 15.10 -7.06
C GLN A 221 14.59 13.66 -7.24
N CYS A 222 14.95 12.97 -6.15
CA CYS A 222 15.42 11.58 -6.18
C CYS A 222 14.41 10.61 -5.56
N LYS A 223 13.12 10.87 -5.75
CA LYS A 223 12.02 10.07 -5.19
C LYS A 223 11.09 9.54 -6.26
N ALA A 224 10.53 8.36 -6.01
CA ALA A 224 9.40 7.82 -6.73
C ALA A 224 8.28 7.40 -5.77
N PHE A 225 7.05 7.54 -6.22
CA PHE A 225 5.83 7.20 -5.48
C PHE A 225 5.18 6.00 -6.13
N VAL A 226 4.96 4.95 -5.37
CA VAL A 226 4.36 3.69 -5.80
C VAL A 226 2.99 3.59 -5.14
N SER A 227 1.98 3.28 -5.94
CA SER A 227 0.63 3.02 -5.44
C SER A 227 0.01 1.81 -6.15
N TYR A 228 -0.60 0.94 -5.36
CA TYR A 228 -1.40 -0.18 -5.85
C TYR A 228 -2.88 0.17 -5.69
N PRO A 229 -3.63 0.31 -6.80
CA PRO A 229 -5.04 0.69 -6.74
C PRO A 229 -5.91 -0.38 -6.06
N ASP A 230 -5.50 -1.65 -6.17
CA ASP A 230 -6.17 -2.80 -5.57
C ASP A 230 -5.32 -3.40 -4.43
N PRO A 231 -5.95 -3.93 -3.35
CA PRO A 231 -5.23 -4.62 -2.28
C PRO A 231 -4.45 -5.85 -2.75
N VAL A 232 -3.30 -6.11 -2.11
CA VAL A 232 -2.34 -7.18 -2.45
C VAL A 232 -2.09 -8.10 -1.25
N ASP A 233 -1.69 -9.34 -1.48
CA ASP A 233 -1.29 -10.28 -0.41
C ASP A 233 0.21 -10.56 -0.36
N ARG A 234 0.93 -10.14 -1.40
CA ARG A 234 2.38 -10.21 -1.47
C ARG A 234 2.95 -9.00 -2.17
N LEU A 235 4.00 -8.44 -1.61
CA LEU A 235 4.72 -7.29 -2.13
C LEU A 235 6.20 -7.62 -2.29
N LEU A 236 6.78 -7.25 -3.42
CA LEU A 236 8.19 -7.34 -3.74
C LEU A 236 8.72 -5.94 -3.96
N ILE A 237 9.83 -5.63 -3.30
CA ILE A 237 10.61 -4.41 -3.48
C ILE A 237 12.01 -4.83 -3.92
N ILE A 238 12.50 -4.26 -5.02
CA ILE A 238 13.77 -4.61 -5.67
C ILE A 238 14.66 -3.37 -5.68
N TYR A 239 15.94 -3.56 -5.43
CA TYR A 239 16.98 -2.54 -5.53
C TYR A 239 18.21 -3.06 -6.27
N ALA A 240 18.74 -2.25 -7.16
CA ALA A 240 19.97 -2.48 -7.92
C ALA A 240 20.55 -1.15 -8.43
N ILE A 241 21.68 -1.21 -9.12
CA ILE A 241 22.22 -0.09 -9.91
C ILE A 241 21.99 -0.30 -11.41
N THR A 242 21.91 0.78 -12.16
CA THR A 242 21.86 0.80 -13.63
C THR A 242 23.23 1.05 -14.26
N GLN A 243 24.17 1.56 -13.47
CA GLN A 243 25.56 1.77 -13.85
C GLN A 243 26.45 1.44 -12.65
N LYS A 244 27.58 0.76 -12.89
CA LYS A 244 28.61 0.52 -11.89
C LYS A 244 29.45 1.76 -11.69
N SER A 245 29.90 1.98 -10.46
CA SER A 245 31.01 2.89 -10.22
C SER A 245 32.32 2.24 -10.63
N ALA A 246 33.29 3.05 -11.05
CA ALA A 246 34.68 2.62 -11.20
C ALA A 246 35.42 2.51 -9.86
N ASN A 247 34.95 3.21 -8.82
CA ASN A 247 35.75 3.47 -7.62
C ASN A 247 35.03 3.19 -6.30
N ASP A 248 33.70 3.02 -6.29
CA ASP A 248 32.92 2.72 -5.09
C ASP A 248 31.85 1.67 -5.36
N PRO A 249 31.99 0.43 -4.86
CA PRO A 249 31.02 -0.62 -5.09
C PRO A 249 29.77 -0.48 -4.20
N ASN A 250 29.71 0.56 -3.35
CA ASN A 250 28.65 0.73 -2.36
C ASN A 250 27.65 1.80 -2.78
N ALA A 251 26.37 1.45 -2.66
CA ALA A 251 25.27 2.41 -2.72
C ALA A 251 24.10 1.90 -1.86
N ALA A 252 23.21 2.81 -1.48
CA ALA A 252 22.04 2.49 -0.69
C ALA A 252 20.89 3.45 -1.01
N ALA A 253 19.69 2.87 -1.11
CA ALA A 253 18.44 3.59 -1.23
C ALA A 253 17.49 3.19 -0.09
N PHE A 254 16.40 3.94 0.06
CA PHE A 254 15.47 3.77 1.16
C PHE A 254 14.04 3.68 0.65
N PHE A 255 13.19 3.02 1.41
CA PHE A 255 11.75 3.02 1.12
C PHE A 255 10.93 3.12 2.41
N SER A 256 9.75 3.72 2.29
CA SER A 256 8.86 3.97 3.42
C SER A 256 8.21 2.69 3.97
N GLU A 257 7.49 2.83 5.07
CA GLU A 257 6.58 1.83 5.60
C GLU A 257 5.47 1.45 4.63
N VAL A 258 4.87 0.27 4.85
CA VAL A 258 3.65 -0.14 4.14
C VAL A 258 2.43 0.37 4.90
N THR A 259 1.47 0.89 4.15
CA THR A 259 0.16 1.29 4.68
C THR A 259 -0.76 0.10 4.71
N LEU A 260 -1.02 -0.48 5.87
CA LEU A 260 -1.95 -1.61 5.94
C LEU A 260 -3.38 -1.08 5.96
N ALA A 261 -4.13 -1.46 4.92
CA ALA A 261 -5.56 -1.16 4.86
C ALA A 261 -6.22 -1.57 6.19
N CYS A 262 -7.05 -0.64 6.68
CA CYS A 262 -7.90 -0.75 7.84
C CYS A 262 -8.81 -2.01 7.71
N GLY A 263 -8.32 -3.17 8.14
CA GLY A 263 -9.09 -4.42 8.09
C GLY A 263 -10.05 -4.44 9.26
N CYS A 264 -11.35 -4.39 9.00
CA CYS A 264 -12.37 -4.72 10.00
C CYS A 264 -12.68 -6.22 9.91
N GLN A 265 -12.78 -6.94 11.02
CA GLN A 265 -13.38 -8.28 11.00
C GLN A 265 -14.92 -8.14 11.02
N CYS A 266 -15.64 -9.02 10.34
CA CYS A 266 -17.08 -9.06 10.33
C CYS A 266 -17.60 -9.85 11.53
N ALA A 267 -18.32 -9.18 12.43
CA ALA A 267 -19.23 -9.85 13.34
C ALA A 267 -20.67 -9.66 12.86
N GLU A 268 -21.42 -10.76 12.76
CA GLU A 268 -22.87 -10.66 12.57
C GLU A 268 -23.49 -9.96 13.78
N LYS A 269 -24.23 -8.89 13.51
CA LYS A 269 -25.00 -8.22 14.55
C LYS A 269 -26.21 -9.10 14.91
N PRO A 270 -26.39 -9.48 16.19
CA PRO A 270 -27.61 -10.14 16.61
C PRO A 270 -28.80 -9.18 16.50
N GLY A 271 -29.87 -9.62 15.83
CA GLY A 271 -31.18 -8.97 15.88
C GLY A 271 -31.79 -8.63 14.51
N ALA A 272 -33.11 -8.79 14.41
CA ALA A 272 -33.88 -8.39 13.24
C ALA A 272 -33.85 -6.87 13.08
N SER A 273 -33.02 -6.36 12.16
CA SER A 273 -33.07 -4.96 11.73
C SER A 273 -34.21 -4.78 10.72
N GLN A 274 -34.94 -3.66 10.79
CA GLN A 274 -35.87 -3.28 9.72
C GLN A 274 -35.12 -2.46 8.67
N MET A 275 -35.31 -2.79 7.40
CA MET A 275 -34.80 -1.99 6.28
C MET A 275 -35.96 -1.36 5.51
N THR A 276 -35.73 -0.14 5.01
CA THR A 276 -36.63 0.54 4.09
C THR A 276 -36.27 0.11 2.67
N VAL A 277 -37.26 -0.35 1.90
CA VAL A 277 -37.09 -0.77 0.50
C VAL A 277 -38.14 -0.12 -0.39
N PRO A 278 -37.81 0.19 -1.65
CA PRO A 278 -38.80 0.68 -2.60
C PRO A 278 -39.89 -0.37 -2.84
N VAL A 279 -41.13 0.10 -3.08
CA VAL A 279 -42.25 -0.74 -3.50
C VAL A 279 -42.18 -0.91 -5.01
N GLU A 280 -42.04 -2.15 -5.47
CA GLU A 280 -42.01 -2.49 -6.88
C GLU A 280 -43.27 -1.97 -7.60
N GLY A 281 -43.08 -1.27 -8.72
CA GLY A 281 -44.17 -0.65 -9.48
C GLY A 281 -44.74 0.65 -8.90
N SER A 282 -44.20 1.19 -7.80
CA SER A 282 -44.66 2.46 -7.20
C SER A 282 -43.49 3.41 -6.95
N ALA A 283 -43.17 4.23 -7.95
CA ALA A 283 -42.07 5.19 -7.87
C ALA A 283 -42.21 6.13 -6.65
N GLY A 284 -41.10 6.33 -5.91
CA GLY A 284 -41.04 7.21 -4.73
C GLY A 284 -41.73 6.68 -3.48
N THR A 285 -42.21 5.43 -3.49
CA THR A 285 -42.89 4.80 -2.36
C THR A 285 -42.04 3.68 -1.78
N CYS A 286 -41.90 3.61 -0.45
CA CYS A 286 -41.16 2.57 0.25
C CYS A 286 -42.00 1.87 1.33
N LYS A 287 -41.57 0.68 1.70
CA LYS A 287 -42.08 -0.10 2.83
C LYS A 287 -40.93 -0.52 3.75
N LYS A 288 -41.25 -0.77 5.02
CA LYS A 288 -40.31 -1.41 5.95
C LYS A 288 -40.46 -2.93 5.85
N VAL A 289 -39.36 -3.62 5.70
CA VAL A 289 -39.29 -5.09 5.73
C VAL A 289 -38.26 -5.54 6.76
N PRO A 290 -38.42 -6.73 7.37
CA PRO A 290 -37.33 -7.36 8.09
C PRO A 290 -36.14 -7.56 7.15
N SER A 291 -34.95 -7.14 7.58
CA SER A 291 -33.72 -7.42 6.86
C SER A 291 -33.50 -8.93 6.80
N LYS A 292 -33.27 -9.46 5.60
CA LYS A 292 -32.81 -10.83 5.38
C LYS A 292 -31.29 -10.93 5.27
N SER A 293 -30.61 -9.80 5.14
CA SER A 293 -29.15 -9.74 5.08
C SER A 293 -28.59 -9.60 6.50
N PRO A 294 -27.59 -10.41 6.88
CA PRO A 294 -26.85 -10.19 8.11
C PRO A 294 -26.25 -8.78 8.07
N ALA A 295 -26.47 -8.00 9.13
CA ALA A 295 -25.78 -6.73 9.29
C ALA A 295 -24.41 -7.06 9.90
N TYR A 296 -23.33 -6.72 9.22
CA TYR A 296 -21.99 -6.88 9.75
C TYR A 296 -21.52 -5.56 10.37
N ASN A 297 -20.93 -5.64 11.56
CA ASN A 297 -20.17 -4.54 12.15
C ASN A 297 -18.67 -4.85 12.06
N CYS A 298 -17.85 -3.80 12.15
CA CYS A 298 -16.43 -3.95 12.47
C CYS A 298 -16.31 -4.53 13.89
N ASP A 299 -15.80 -5.75 13.95
CA ASP A 299 -15.22 -6.39 15.12
C ASP A 299 -13.72 -6.53 14.84
N PHE A 300 -12.86 -6.35 15.84
CA PHE A 300 -11.42 -6.58 15.68
C PHE A 300 -11.00 -7.96 16.23
N MET A 301 -11.98 -8.80 16.65
CA MET A 301 -11.79 -10.16 17.17
C MET A 301 -12.63 -11.29 16.48
N GLY A 302 -13.38 -11.00 15.42
CA GLY A 302 -14.24 -11.91 14.65
C GLY A 302 -13.56 -12.91 13.68
N LYS A 303 -14.37 -13.79 13.07
CA LYS A 303 -13.92 -14.93 12.22
C LYS A 303 -13.79 -14.65 10.72
N PHE A 304 -14.32 -13.54 10.22
CA PHE A 304 -14.36 -13.16 8.80
C PHE A 304 -13.85 -11.73 8.62
N TRP A 305 -13.35 -11.31 7.45
CA TRP A 305 -12.89 -9.93 7.20
C TRP A 305 -13.88 -9.15 6.32
N CYS A 306 -14.01 -7.85 6.58
CA CYS A 306 -14.96 -6.92 5.98
C CYS A 306 -14.24 -5.84 5.14
N GLU A 307 -14.82 -5.51 3.98
CA GLU A 307 -14.53 -4.27 3.23
C GLU A 307 -15.76 -3.38 3.22
N THR A 308 -15.51 -2.09 2.97
CA THR A 308 -16.57 -1.10 2.77
C THR A 308 -17.00 -1.10 1.31
N ALA A 309 -18.25 -1.51 1.04
CA ALA A 309 -18.84 -1.42 -0.29
C ALA A 309 -19.82 -0.24 -0.37
N GLU A 310 -19.80 0.48 -1.50
CA GLU A 310 -20.83 1.46 -1.80
C GLU A 310 -22.18 0.78 -2.01
N THR A 311 -23.24 1.40 -1.49
CA THR A 311 -24.60 0.94 -1.64
C THR A 311 -25.57 2.11 -1.66
N THR A 312 -26.85 1.81 -1.86
CA THR A 312 -27.93 2.79 -1.80
C THR A 312 -28.85 2.45 -0.64
N ARG A 313 -28.97 3.37 0.31
CA ARG A 313 -29.97 3.28 1.39
C ARG A 313 -31.21 4.05 0.97
N TRP A 314 -32.38 3.57 1.38
CA TRP A 314 -33.63 4.30 1.21
C TRP A 314 -34.09 4.89 2.53
N GLU A 315 -34.44 6.17 2.52
CA GLU A 315 -34.91 6.90 3.69
C GLU A 315 -36.32 7.44 3.46
N MET A 316 -37.16 7.36 4.49
CA MET A 316 -38.52 7.92 4.43
C MET A 316 -38.44 9.44 4.55
N THR A 317 -38.98 10.18 3.57
CA THR A 317 -38.85 11.63 3.45
C THR A 317 -40.08 12.42 3.95
N GLY A 318 -41.04 11.75 4.59
CA GLY A 318 -42.28 12.37 5.04
C GLY A 318 -43.43 11.37 5.14
N SER A 319 -44.66 11.82 4.93
CA SER A 319 -45.91 11.08 5.18
C SER A 319 -45.88 9.62 4.70
N ARG A 320 -46.03 8.70 5.67
CA ARG A 320 -46.34 7.24 5.66
C ARG A 320 -45.71 6.30 4.62
N SER A 321 -45.16 6.77 3.51
CA SER A 321 -44.61 5.91 2.44
C SER A 321 -43.64 6.60 1.47
N ALA A 322 -43.53 7.93 1.47
CA ALA A 322 -42.60 8.63 0.58
C ALA A 322 -41.13 8.38 1.00
N CYS A 323 -40.25 8.12 0.03
CA CYS A 323 -38.83 7.90 0.29
C CYS A 323 -37.90 8.43 -0.81
N ALA A 324 -36.63 8.60 -0.45
CA ALA A 324 -35.55 8.95 -1.36
C ALA A 324 -34.36 7.99 -1.18
N SER A 325 -33.64 7.75 -2.26
CA SER A 325 -32.35 7.06 -2.25
C SER A 325 -31.26 7.99 -1.76
N VAL A 326 -30.40 7.50 -0.87
CA VAL A 326 -29.23 8.19 -0.36
C VAL A 326 -28.02 7.28 -0.56
N PRO A 327 -26.90 7.79 -1.12
CA PRO A 327 -25.64 7.06 -1.12
C PRO A 327 -25.28 6.61 0.30
N SER A 328 -24.84 5.38 0.45
CA SER A 328 -24.49 4.79 1.74
C SER A 328 -23.34 3.80 1.54
N THR A 329 -22.76 3.35 2.63
CA THR A 329 -21.80 2.24 2.62
C THR A 329 -22.27 1.11 3.52
N ILE A 330 -21.82 -0.11 3.24
CA ILE A 330 -22.01 -1.29 4.09
C ILE A 330 -20.69 -2.02 4.25
N GLN A 331 -20.56 -2.74 5.38
CA GLN A 331 -19.48 -3.69 5.56
C GLN A 331 -19.90 -5.03 4.95
N VAL A 332 -19.09 -5.54 4.02
CA VAL A 332 -19.33 -6.82 3.34
C VAL A 332 -18.18 -7.77 3.62
N PRO A 333 -18.45 -9.06 3.88
CA PRO A 333 -17.39 -10.04 3.99
C PRO A 333 -16.70 -10.20 2.62
N VAL A 334 -15.39 -10.00 2.56
CA VAL A 334 -14.66 -9.93 1.28
C VAL A 334 -13.75 -11.10 0.98
N SER A 335 -13.37 -11.88 1.98
CA SER A 335 -12.70 -13.14 1.73
C SER A 335 -12.81 -14.06 2.93
N SER A 336 -12.84 -15.37 2.67
CA SER A 336 -12.57 -16.36 3.71
C SER A 336 -11.17 -16.13 4.26
N TYR A 337 -11.08 -15.64 5.50
CA TYR A 337 -9.81 -15.63 6.25
C TYR A 337 -9.34 -17.07 6.40
N THR A 338 -8.28 -17.43 5.67
CA THR A 338 -7.75 -18.80 5.70
C THR A 338 -6.29 -18.75 6.16
N PRO A 339 -6.03 -18.31 7.40
CA PRO A 339 -4.67 -18.22 7.89
C PRO A 339 -4.08 -19.62 7.97
N THR A 340 -2.84 -19.75 7.54
CA THR A 340 -2.10 -20.99 7.75
C THR A 340 -1.48 -20.98 9.15
N SER A 341 -1.72 -22.05 9.92
CA SER A 341 -1.07 -22.27 11.22
C SER A 341 0.43 -22.56 11.10
N GLN A 342 0.93 -22.76 9.87
CA GLN A 342 2.34 -22.96 9.57
C GLN A 342 3.01 -21.67 9.03
N PHE A 343 2.34 -20.52 9.10
CA PHE A 343 2.89 -19.27 8.57
C PHE A 343 4.20 -18.92 9.27
N GLY A 344 5.26 -18.71 8.48
CA GLY A 344 6.59 -18.39 9.01
C GLY A 344 7.41 -19.57 9.52
N LYS A 345 6.86 -20.79 9.62
CA LYS A 345 7.68 -21.96 9.94
C LYS A 345 8.57 -22.31 8.76
N LEU A 346 9.84 -22.57 9.05
CA LEU A 346 10.74 -23.21 8.09
C LEU A 346 10.20 -24.62 7.80
N PRO A 347 10.35 -25.16 6.57
CA PRO A 347 10.07 -26.57 6.33
C PRO A 347 10.81 -27.41 7.37
N GLU A 348 10.13 -28.35 8.03
CA GLU A 348 10.83 -29.35 8.84
C GLU A 348 11.76 -30.15 7.90
N PRO A 349 13.03 -30.37 8.30
CA PRO A 349 14.02 -31.05 7.48
C PRO A 349 13.70 -32.50 7.16
#